data_AF-A0A2G1X826-F1
#
_entry.id   AF-A0A2G1X826-F1
#
_cell.length_a   1.000
_cell.length_b   1.000
_cell.length_c   1.000
_cell.angle_alpha   90.00
_cell.angle_beta   90.00
_cell.angle_gamma   90.00
#
_symmetry.space_group_name_H-M   'P 1'
#
loop_
_entity.id
_entity.type
_entity.pdbx_description
1 polymer ?
#
loop_
_entity_poly.entity_id
_entity_poly.type
_entity_poly.pdbx_seq_one_letter_code
_entity_poly.pdbx_strand_id
1 'polypeptide(L)'
;DDRDVADAVAAGRANPRDALRVTGDGRELRVPLDAVSERLRVHAVAVARDPGEDPRVSVADAAAVKRVGSSPSALDDAAEGEAVLTPDTPEFETVRLNEPPGWTREASVYEVFVRTFADAEEGEGFDAIAERIPRIAELGVDTLWLTPVLGHDGKPHGYNIVDFFDTAD
;
A
#
# COMPACT_ATOMS: atom_id res chain seq x y z
N ASP A 1 -7.35 11.48 5.54
CA ASP A 1 -7.70 10.42 4.57
C ASP A 1 -7.43 10.99 3.19
N ASP A 2 -6.54 10.36 2.41
CA ASP A 2 -6.13 10.86 1.08
C ASP A 2 -7.24 10.66 0.03
N ARG A 3 -8.36 10.05 0.40
CA ARG A 3 -9.51 9.79 -0.49
C ARG A 3 -10.37 11.04 -0.72
N ASP A 4 -10.32 12.02 0.18
CA ASP A 4 -11.05 13.28 0.02
C ASP A 4 -10.09 14.46 -0.24
N VAL A 5 -9.67 14.56 -1.51
CA VAL A 5 -8.80 15.63 -1.99
C VAL A 5 -9.52 16.99 -1.92
N ALA A 6 -10.84 17.01 -2.07
CA ALA A 6 -11.63 18.24 -2.06
C ALA A 6 -11.63 18.87 -0.67
N ASP A 7 -11.90 18.09 0.37
CA ASP A 7 -11.84 18.54 1.77
C ASP A 7 -10.41 18.95 2.16
N ALA A 8 -9.41 18.25 1.66
CA ALA A 8 -8.02 18.60 1.91
C ALA A 8 -7.63 19.96 1.33
N VAL A 9 -8.04 20.24 0.09
CA VAL A 9 -7.82 21.53 -0.57
C VAL A 9 -8.64 22.64 0.10
N ALA A 10 -9.90 22.38 0.46
CA ALA A 10 -10.77 23.34 1.14
C ALA A 10 -10.22 23.75 2.52
N ALA A 11 -9.54 22.82 3.22
CA ALA A 11 -8.84 23.09 4.47
C ALA A 11 -7.49 23.84 4.29
N GLY A 12 -7.15 24.25 3.06
CA GLY A 12 -5.92 24.99 2.76
C GLY A 12 -4.65 24.14 2.84
N ARG A 13 -4.75 22.81 2.79
CA ARG A 13 -3.56 21.94 2.75
C ARG A 13 -2.86 22.14 1.41
N ALA A 14 -1.61 22.59 1.45
CA ALA A 14 -0.76 22.67 0.26
C ALA A 14 -0.53 21.25 -0.28
N ASN A 15 -0.74 21.06 -1.59
CA ASN A 15 -0.39 19.81 -2.23
C ASN A 15 1.13 19.81 -2.46
N PRO A 16 1.90 18.84 -1.92
CA PRO A 16 3.35 18.81 -2.12
C PRO A 16 3.75 18.74 -3.60
N ARG A 17 2.85 18.26 -4.48
CA ARG A 17 3.01 18.29 -5.93
C ARG A 17 3.22 19.69 -6.49
N ASP A 18 2.63 20.71 -5.88
CA ASP A 18 2.71 22.09 -6.39
C ASP A 18 4.09 22.71 -6.16
N ALA A 19 4.85 22.16 -5.20
CA ALA A 19 6.23 22.56 -4.90
C ALA A 19 7.27 21.63 -5.56
N LEU A 20 6.83 20.66 -6.36
CA LEU A 20 7.66 19.66 -7.01
C LEU A 20 8.62 20.27 -8.03
N ARG A 21 9.87 19.80 -8.02
CA ARG A 21 10.86 20.10 -9.07
C ARG A 21 11.45 18.80 -9.58
N VAL A 22 11.66 18.72 -10.89
CA VAL A 22 12.36 17.61 -11.52
C VAL A 22 13.73 18.10 -11.98
N THR A 23 14.77 17.28 -11.82
CA THR A 23 16.11 17.59 -12.33
C THR A 23 16.13 17.69 -13.85
N GLY A 24 17.14 18.36 -14.41
CA GLY A 24 17.24 18.57 -15.85
C GLY A 24 17.37 17.28 -16.67
N ASP A 25 17.83 16.19 -16.06
CA ASP A 25 17.90 14.86 -16.68
C ASP A 25 16.61 14.03 -16.51
N GLY A 26 15.62 14.57 -15.80
CA GLY A 26 14.33 13.90 -15.57
C GLY A 26 14.36 12.74 -14.58
N ARG A 27 15.50 12.48 -13.92
CA ARG A 27 15.69 11.26 -13.11
C ARG A 27 15.45 11.46 -11.62
N GLU A 28 15.43 12.70 -11.15
CA GLU A 28 15.26 13.01 -9.74
C GLU A 28 14.12 14.02 -9.56
N LEU A 29 13.36 13.77 -8.50
CA LEU A 29 12.21 14.55 -8.09
C LEU A 29 12.53 15.12 -6.70
N ARG A 30 12.43 16.44 -6.56
CA ARG A 30 12.71 17.19 -5.34
C ARG A 30 11.47 17.91 -4.86
N VAL A 31 11.19 17.83 -3.58
CA VAL A 31 10.11 18.55 -2.90
C VAL A 31 10.71 19.25 -1.67
N PRO A 32 10.43 20.54 -1.44
CA PRO A 32 10.77 21.21 -0.19
C PRO A 32 10.18 20.48 1.01
N LEU A 33 10.96 20.32 2.09
CA LEU A 33 10.54 19.54 3.26
C LEU A 33 9.33 20.14 3.99
N ASP A 34 9.22 21.47 3.96
CA ASP A 34 8.09 22.24 4.48
C ASP A 34 6.80 22.05 3.68
N ALA A 35 6.90 21.67 2.40
CA ALA A 35 5.75 21.31 1.58
C ALA A 35 5.16 19.93 1.95
N VAL A 36 5.89 19.10 2.71
CA VAL A 36 5.40 17.81 3.22
C VAL A 36 4.90 17.97 4.65
N SER A 37 3.59 18.12 4.80
CA SER A 37 2.92 18.27 6.10
C SER A 37 3.05 16.99 6.95
N GLU A 38 2.41 15.91 6.50
CA GLU A 38 2.40 14.62 7.22
C GLU A 38 3.04 13.51 6.38
N ARG A 39 2.66 13.44 5.11
CA ARG A 39 3.07 12.38 4.20
C ARG A 39 3.04 12.85 2.76
N LEU A 40 4.04 12.41 2.00
CA LEU A 40 4.07 12.44 0.54
C LEU A 40 4.03 10.99 0.03
N ARG A 41 3.11 10.66 -0.88
CA ARG A 41 3.11 9.38 -1.62
C ARG A 41 3.51 9.64 -3.06
N VAL A 42 4.43 8.83 -3.57
CA VAL A 42 4.89 8.86 -4.95
C VAL A 42 4.50 7.54 -5.60
N HIS A 43 3.74 7.62 -6.68
CA HIS A 43 3.39 6.49 -7.54
C HIS A 43 4.14 6.65 -8.87
N ALA A 44 4.81 5.59 -9.32
CA ALA A 44 5.61 5.63 -10.54
C ALA A 44 5.44 4.35 -11.35
N VAL A 45 5.52 4.48 -12.66
CA VAL A 45 5.57 3.36 -13.62
C VAL A 45 6.78 3.56 -14.52
N ALA A 46 7.46 2.48 -14.89
CA ALA A 46 8.40 2.53 -15.99
C ALA A 46 7.61 2.61 -17.31
N VAL A 47 8.00 3.53 -18.19
CA VAL A 47 7.37 3.71 -19.49
C VAL A 47 8.40 3.42 -20.58
N ALA A 48 8.16 2.37 -21.36
CA ALA A 48 8.92 2.09 -22.58
C ALA A 48 8.21 2.72 -23.79
N ARG A 49 8.97 3.42 -24.63
CA ARG A 49 8.46 4.08 -25.84
C ARG A 49 9.31 3.66 -27.03
N ASP A 50 8.72 2.91 -27.94
CA ASP A 50 9.34 2.54 -29.20
C ASP A 50 8.74 3.39 -30.34
N PRO A 51 9.55 3.86 -31.30
CA PRO A 51 9.05 4.71 -32.38
C PRO A 51 7.92 4.04 -33.17
N GLY A 52 6.75 4.69 -33.22
CA GLY A 52 5.59 4.20 -33.96
C GLY A 52 4.73 3.16 -33.21
N GLU A 53 5.08 2.83 -31.97
CA GLU A 53 4.29 1.94 -31.10
C GLU A 53 3.63 2.71 -29.96
N ASP A 54 2.54 2.12 -29.44
CA ASP A 54 1.92 2.61 -28.22
C ASP A 54 2.85 2.42 -27.00
N PRO A 55 2.86 3.36 -26.05
CA PRO A 55 3.71 3.27 -24.88
C PRO A 55 3.35 2.05 -24.02
N ARG A 56 4.38 1.29 -23.61
CA ARG A 56 4.24 0.15 -22.71
C ARG A 56 4.56 0.60 -21.28
N VAL A 57 3.73 0.21 -20.33
CA VAL A 57 3.88 0.59 -18.91
C VAL A 57 4.11 -0.64 -18.04
N SER A 58 4.99 -0.51 -17.05
CA SER A 58 5.16 -1.55 -16.03
C SER A 58 4.01 -1.56 -15.03
N VAL A 59 4.00 -2.57 -14.15
CA VAL A 59 3.25 -2.49 -12.89
C VAL A 59 3.72 -1.26 -12.12
N ALA A 60 2.79 -0.53 -11.51
CA ALA A 60 3.10 0.65 -10.72
C ALA A 60 3.85 0.28 -9.45
N ASP A 61 4.91 1.02 -9.13
CA ASP A 61 5.53 1.01 -7.81
C ASP A 61 5.12 2.25 -7.02
N ALA A 62 5.20 2.16 -5.69
CA ALA A 62 4.85 3.24 -4.80
C ALA A 62 5.76 3.31 -3.58
N ALA A 63 6.16 4.54 -3.25
CA ALA A 63 6.89 4.87 -2.03
C ALA A 63 6.19 6.01 -1.30
N ALA A 64 6.34 6.06 0.02
CA ALA A 64 5.89 7.16 0.83
C ALA A 64 7.06 7.76 1.62
N VAL A 65 7.04 9.08 1.80
CA VAL A 65 7.87 9.82 2.73
C VAL A 65 6.94 10.32 3.83
N LYS A 66 7.16 9.91 5.08
CA LYS A 66 6.31 10.30 6.22
C LYS A 66 7.12 11.11 7.21
N ARG A 67 6.54 12.19 7.72
CA ARG A 67 7.12 12.96 8.81
C ARG A 67 7.03 12.13 10.09
N VAL A 68 8.15 11.99 10.79
CA VAL A 68 8.25 11.19 12.04
C VAL A 68 8.58 12.03 13.26
N GLY A 69 8.99 13.28 13.06
CA GLY A 69 9.33 14.20 14.13
C GLY A 69 10.06 15.42 13.61
N SER A 70 10.79 16.06 14.51
CA SER A 70 11.71 17.16 14.21
C SER A 70 12.90 17.09 15.16
N SER A 71 14.07 17.42 14.64
CA SER A 71 15.30 17.53 15.42
C SER A 71 15.76 18.98 15.49
N PRO A 72 16.42 19.41 16.58
CA PRO A 72 17.02 20.74 16.65
C PRO A 72 17.93 20.96 15.44
N SER A 73 17.82 22.13 14.79
CA SER A 73 18.78 22.50 13.75
C SER A 73 20.18 22.52 14.38
N ALA A 74 21.14 21.81 13.77
CA ALA A 74 22.53 21.87 14.19
C ALA A 74 23.02 23.33 14.04
N LEU A 75 23.50 23.91 15.14
CA LEU A 75 24.18 25.19 15.15
C LEU A 75 25.50 25.04 14.37
N ASP A 76 25.71 25.85 13.32
CA ASP A 76 27.07 26.24 12.93
C ASP A 76 27.61 27.14 14.05
N ASP A 77 28.88 26.94 14.43
CA ASP A 77 29.62 27.66 15.46
C ASP A 77 29.37 29.18 15.48
N ALA A 78 28.35 29.62 16.23
CA ALA A 78 28.18 31.03 16.56
C ALA A 78 29.12 31.35 17.73
N ALA A 79 30.38 31.61 17.40
CA ALA A 79 31.25 32.38 18.26
C ALA A 79 30.54 33.72 18.56
N GLU A 80 30.22 33.89 19.84
CA GLU A 80 29.77 35.14 20.48
C GLU A 80 28.34 35.62 20.13
N GLY A 81 27.39 35.22 20.97
CA GLY A 81 26.51 36.22 21.61
C GLY A 81 25.21 36.61 20.91
N GLU A 82 24.43 35.68 20.38
CA GLU A 82 22.95 35.76 20.37
C GLU A 82 22.39 34.37 20.01
N ALA A 83 21.47 33.84 20.82
CA ALA A 83 20.82 32.56 20.53
C ALA A 83 19.83 32.76 19.39
N VAL A 84 20.27 32.52 18.15
CA VAL A 84 19.37 32.45 17.00
C VAL A 84 18.54 31.19 17.17
N LEU A 85 17.24 31.33 17.45
CA LEU A 85 16.29 30.22 17.42
C LEU A 85 16.16 29.77 15.95
N THR A 86 16.94 28.79 15.55
CA THR A 86 16.76 28.13 14.26
C THR A 86 15.54 27.22 14.33
N PRO A 87 14.69 27.19 13.29
CA PRO A 87 13.57 26.25 13.24
C PRO A 87 14.08 24.81 13.31
N ASP A 88 13.35 23.95 14.02
CA ASP A 88 13.66 22.52 14.04
C ASP A 88 13.62 21.94 12.61
N THR A 89 14.58 21.07 12.31
CA THR A 89 14.63 20.37 11.04
C THR A 89 13.62 19.22 11.07
N PRO A 90 12.68 19.15 10.12
CA PRO A 90 11.72 18.04 10.07
C PRO A 90 12.40 16.72 9.70
N GLU A 91 12.03 15.66 10.40
CA GLU A 91 12.53 14.31 10.16
C GLU A 91 11.52 13.48 9.38
N PHE A 92 12.02 12.64 8.47
CA PHE A 92 11.20 11.80 7.62
C PHE A 92 11.72 10.37 7.54
N GLU A 93 10.81 9.43 7.44
CA GLU A 93 11.09 8.04 7.05
C GLU A 93 10.60 7.78 5.61
N THR A 94 11.29 6.89 4.89
CA THR A 94 10.81 6.39 3.60
C THR A 94 10.21 5.00 3.77
N VAL A 95 9.03 4.77 3.19
CA VAL A 95 8.27 3.53 3.28
C VAL A 95 8.02 2.97 1.88
N ARG A 96 8.38 1.71 1.65
CA ARG A 96 8.04 0.98 0.43
C ARG A 96 6.66 0.35 0.58
N LEU A 97 5.68 0.88 -0.16
CA LEU A 97 4.27 0.48 0.03
C LEU A 97 3.97 -0.90 -0.56
N ASN A 98 4.76 -1.33 -1.55
CA ASN A 98 4.61 -2.61 -2.23
C ASN A 98 5.66 -3.65 -1.78
N GLU A 99 6.46 -3.35 -0.75
CA GLU A 99 7.39 -4.33 -0.22
C GLU A 99 6.59 -5.37 0.58
N PRO A 100 6.59 -6.65 0.16
CA PRO A 100 5.81 -7.65 0.84
C PRO A 100 6.38 -7.90 2.24
N PRO A 101 5.53 -8.22 3.24
CA PRO A 101 6.00 -8.57 4.58
C PRO A 101 7.03 -9.70 4.56
N GLY A 102 8.01 -9.66 5.46
CA GLY A 102 9.12 -10.62 5.44
C GLY A 102 8.70 -12.10 5.43
N TRP A 103 7.63 -12.43 6.17
CA TRP A 103 7.12 -13.79 6.32
C TRP A 103 6.64 -14.41 4.99
N THR A 104 6.22 -13.61 4.01
CA THR A 104 5.67 -14.14 2.75
C THR A 104 6.74 -14.81 1.88
N ARG A 105 8.03 -14.59 2.14
CA ARG A 105 9.13 -15.20 1.38
C ARG A 105 9.28 -16.70 1.63
N GLU A 106 8.84 -17.16 2.79
CA GLU A 106 8.99 -18.55 3.25
C GLU A 106 7.63 -19.19 3.55
N ALA A 107 6.54 -18.47 3.26
CA ALA A 107 5.20 -18.90 3.58
C ALA A 107 4.73 -20.12 2.79
N SER A 108 4.14 -21.08 3.48
CA SER A 108 3.38 -22.18 2.89
C SER A 108 1.90 -21.81 2.81
N VAL A 109 1.34 -21.85 1.61
CA VAL A 109 -0.06 -21.51 1.33
C VAL A 109 -0.87 -22.78 1.10
N TYR A 110 -2.03 -22.89 1.74
CA TYR A 110 -3.00 -23.95 1.51
C TYR A 110 -4.27 -23.38 0.86
N GLU A 111 -4.55 -23.82 -0.37
CA GLU A 111 -5.74 -23.41 -1.11
C GLU A 111 -6.93 -24.29 -0.75
N VAL A 112 -8.03 -23.65 -0.38
CA VAL A 112 -9.32 -24.26 -0.06
C VAL A 112 -10.31 -23.93 -1.16
N PHE A 113 -10.75 -24.95 -1.89
CA PHE A 113 -11.89 -24.84 -2.77
C PHE A 113 -13.18 -24.89 -1.95
N VAL A 114 -13.66 -23.71 -1.53
CA VAL A 114 -14.68 -23.51 -0.48
C VAL A 114 -15.93 -24.37 -0.69
N ARG A 115 -16.38 -24.49 -1.94
CA ARG A 115 -17.64 -25.16 -2.30
C ARG A 115 -17.68 -26.66 -2.05
N THR A 116 -16.52 -27.33 -2.02
CA THR A 116 -16.46 -28.78 -1.86
C THR A 116 -15.35 -29.19 -0.88
N PHE A 117 -14.95 -28.27 0.00
CA PHE A 117 -13.89 -28.55 0.96
C PHE A 117 -14.34 -29.54 2.03
N ALA A 118 -15.61 -29.49 2.39
CA ALA A 118 -16.28 -30.43 3.26
C ALA A 118 -17.42 -31.12 2.51
N ASP A 119 -17.70 -32.37 2.86
CA ASP A 119 -18.88 -33.07 2.39
C ASP A 119 -20.13 -32.47 3.04
N ALA A 120 -21.26 -32.47 2.33
CA ALA A 120 -22.51 -31.88 2.81
C ALA A 120 -23.02 -32.45 4.15
N GLU A 121 -22.67 -33.70 4.47
CA GLU A 121 -22.99 -34.34 5.76
C GLU A 121 -22.12 -33.82 6.92
N GLU A 122 -20.96 -33.24 6.62
CA GLU A 122 -19.98 -32.69 7.56
C GLU A 122 -20.05 -31.16 7.68
N GLY A 123 -21.06 -30.53 7.07
CA GLY A 123 -21.25 -29.10 7.01
C GLY A 123 -20.83 -28.47 5.67
N GLU A 124 -21.23 -27.22 5.45
CA GLU A 124 -20.95 -26.46 4.23
C GLU A 124 -20.35 -25.09 4.56
N GLY A 125 -19.76 -24.44 3.55
CA GLY A 125 -19.31 -23.05 3.64
C GLY A 125 -18.24 -22.80 4.71
N PHE A 126 -18.31 -21.63 5.34
CA PHE A 126 -17.28 -21.17 6.28
C PHE A 126 -17.24 -21.95 7.59
N ASP A 127 -18.38 -22.44 8.09
CA ASP A 127 -18.42 -23.18 9.35
C ASP A 127 -17.63 -24.49 9.22
N ALA A 128 -17.81 -25.21 8.12
CA ALA A 128 -17.07 -26.44 7.86
C ALA A 128 -15.56 -26.22 7.67
N ILE A 129 -15.18 -25.07 7.10
CA ILE A 129 -13.76 -24.67 7.01
C ILE A 129 -13.23 -24.36 8.42
N ALA A 130 -13.98 -23.60 9.23
CA ALA A 130 -13.57 -23.20 10.57
C ALA A 130 -13.32 -24.40 11.49
N GLU A 131 -14.19 -25.41 11.43
CA GLU A 131 -14.04 -26.68 12.18
C GLU A 131 -12.76 -27.45 11.82
N ARG A 132 -12.25 -27.26 10.60
CA ARG A 132 -11.06 -27.93 10.07
C ARG A 132 -9.77 -27.12 10.27
N ILE A 133 -9.85 -25.85 10.69
CA ILE A 133 -8.67 -25.00 10.95
C ILE A 133 -7.63 -25.70 11.85
N PRO A 134 -7.99 -26.37 12.97
CA PRO A 134 -7.01 -27.06 13.80
C PRO A 134 -6.21 -28.11 13.02
N ARG A 135 -6.88 -28.90 12.18
CA ARG A 135 -6.23 -29.92 11.34
C ARG A 135 -5.36 -29.31 10.25
N ILE A 136 -5.79 -28.21 9.65
CA ILE A 136 -5.01 -27.47 8.66
C ILE A 136 -3.74 -26.90 9.33
N ALA A 137 -3.87 -26.37 10.54
CA ALA A 137 -2.72 -25.85 11.30
C ALA A 137 -1.68 -26.94 11.61
N GLU A 138 -2.09 -28.18 11.86
CA GLU A 138 -1.17 -29.32 12.03
C GLU A 138 -0.32 -29.62 10.79
N LEU A 139 -0.75 -29.19 9.59
CA LEU A 139 0.05 -29.30 8.36
C LEU A 139 1.23 -28.31 8.35
N GLY A 140 1.24 -27.32 9.25
CA GLY A 140 2.28 -26.29 9.32
C GLY A 140 2.16 -25.20 8.25
N VAL A 141 0.94 -24.89 7.82
CA VAL A 141 0.68 -23.85 6.79
C VAL A 141 0.62 -22.46 7.42
N ASP A 142 1.13 -21.45 6.73
CA ASP A 142 1.16 -20.06 7.20
C ASP A 142 -0.05 -19.26 6.73
N THR A 143 -0.68 -19.67 5.63
CA THR A 143 -1.76 -18.91 5.00
C THR A 143 -2.79 -19.81 4.35
N LEU A 144 -4.07 -19.47 4.57
CA LEU A 144 -5.20 -20.03 3.86
C LEU A 144 -5.57 -19.13 2.67
N TRP A 145 -5.65 -19.72 1.49
CA TRP A 145 -6.24 -19.07 0.31
C TRP A 145 -7.60 -19.70 0.03
N LEU A 146 -8.67 -18.91 0.10
CA LEU A 146 -10.00 -19.34 -0.29
C LEU A 146 -10.27 -18.98 -1.75
N THR A 147 -10.78 -19.93 -2.54
CA THR A 147 -11.39 -19.64 -3.84
C THR A 147 -12.59 -18.69 -3.67
N PRO A 148 -13.11 -18.03 -4.73
CA PRO A 148 -14.09 -16.95 -4.59
C PRO A 148 -15.25 -17.25 -3.64
N VAL A 149 -15.49 -16.30 -2.73
CA VAL A 149 -16.52 -16.39 -1.67
C VAL A 149 -17.59 -15.31 -1.77
N LEU A 150 -17.43 -14.36 -2.70
CA LEU A 150 -18.33 -13.23 -2.86
C LEU A 150 -19.54 -13.61 -3.71
N GLY A 151 -20.64 -12.86 -3.55
CA GLY A 151 -21.86 -13.06 -4.31
C GLY A 151 -21.58 -13.08 -5.83
N HIS A 152 -22.04 -14.11 -6.53
CA HIS A 152 -21.72 -14.34 -7.94
C HIS A 152 -22.93 -14.80 -8.78
N ASP A 153 -22.83 -14.70 -10.10
CA ASP A 153 -23.92 -14.98 -11.07
C ASP A 153 -24.25 -16.47 -11.29
N GLY A 154 -23.83 -17.35 -10.38
CA GLY A 154 -23.99 -18.80 -10.51
C GLY A 154 -23.09 -19.49 -11.56
N LYS A 155 -22.25 -18.77 -12.33
CA LYS A 155 -21.33 -19.42 -13.27
C LYS A 155 -20.26 -20.27 -12.56
N PRO A 156 -19.61 -21.23 -13.26
CA PRO A 156 -18.64 -22.13 -12.66
C PRO A 156 -17.53 -21.39 -11.91
N HIS A 157 -17.09 -21.98 -10.79
CA HIS A 157 -15.98 -21.51 -9.95
C HIS A 157 -16.15 -20.16 -9.23
N GLY A 158 -17.28 -19.46 -9.40
CA GLY A 158 -17.63 -18.30 -8.57
C GLY A 158 -16.87 -17.00 -8.86
N TYR A 159 -16.13 -16.92 -9.97
CA TYR A 159 -15.30 -15.74 -10.30
C TYR A 159 -16.08 -14.54 -10.89
N ASN A 160 -17.35 -14.72 -11.26
CA ASN A 160 -18.17 -13.63 -11.81
C ASN A 160 -18.94 -12.92 -10.70
N ILE A 161 -18.25 -12.04 -9.99
CA ILE A 161 -18.79 -11.33 -8.83
C ILE A 161 -19.87 -10.34 -9.25
N VAL A 162 -21.00 -10.38 -8.55
CA VAL A 162 -22.14 -9.46 -8.73
C VAL A 162 -22.30 -8.49 -7.57
N ASP A 163 -21.81 -8.86 -6.38
CA ASP A 163 -21.75 -7.97 -5.21
C ASP A 163 -20.41 -8.16 -4.49
N PHE A 164 -19.64 -7.07 -4.37
CA PHE A 164 -18.35 -7.07 -3.68
C PHE A 164 -18.47 -6.89 -2.16
N PHE A 165 -19.68 -6.61 -1.66
CA PHE A 165 -19.97 -6.34 -0.26
C PHE A 165 -20.79 -7.46 0.41
N ASP A 166 -21.08 -8.54 -0.34
CA ASP A 166 -21.82 -9.69 0.17
C ASP A 166 -21.12 -11.00 -0.20
N THR A 167 -21.34 -12.04 0.61
CA THR A 167 -20.82 -13.39 0.35
C THR A 167 -21.81 -14.20 -0.47
N ALA A 168 -21.32 -15.22 -1.17
CA ALA A 168 -22.19 -16.21 -1.78
C ALA A 168 -22.94 -16.99 -0.69
N ASP A 169 -24.20 -17.33 -0.98
CA ASP A 169 -25.02 -18.22 -0.15
C ASP A 169 -24.39 -19.62 0.01
#